data_AF-A0A0F8VXZ4-F1
#
_entry.id   AF-A0A0F8VXZ4-F1
#
_cell.length_a   1.000
_cell.length_b   1.000
_cell.length_c   1.000
_cell.angle_alpha   90.00
_cell.angle_beta   90.00
_cell.angle_gamma   90.00
#
_symmetry.space_group_name_H-M   'P 1'
#
loop_
_entity.id
_entity.type
_entity.pdbx_description
1 polymer ?
#
loop_
_entity_poly.entity_id
_entity_poly.type
_entity_poly.pdbx_seq_one_letter_code
_entity_poly.pdbx_strand_id
1 'polypeptide(L)'
;MDKNEILKKFSAEPDRYYKVKLFEEQGFERKSCSRCSRYYWTMDSNRNNCPEHSDDTYSFIGNPPTSKRFDYTQAWKEVESFFVKNGHASVNRYPVVCRWRDDLYFTIASIVDFQRVMGSKVVFEFPSNPLVVPQTCLRFKDLENVGVTGRHFSSFCMIGQHSIPNSQGYWKDECVDLDYRLLTEQFGIEKNEVVFV
;
A
#
# COMPACT_ATOMS: atom_id res chain seq x y z
N MET A 1 -21.49 -1.86 -12.68
CA MET A 1 -20.88 -2.99 -11.96
C MET A 1 -20.62 -2.52 -10.55
N ASP A 2 -21.23 -3.16 -9.57
CA ASP A 2 -20.99 -2.80 -8.18
C ASP A 2 -19.65 -3.37 -7.67
N LYS A 3 -19.22 -2.94 -6.48
CA LYS A 3 -17.95 -3.38 -5.89
C LYS A 3 -17.88 -4.90 -5.72
N ASN A 4 -18.98 -5.55 -5.35
CA ASN A 4 -19.02 -6.97 -5.06
C ASN A 4 -18.91 -7.80 -6.35
N GLU A 5 -19.54 -7.36 -7.42
CA GLU A 5 -19.42 -7.94 -8.76
C GLU A 5 -17.97 -7.88 -9.27
N ILE A 6 -17.30 -6.74 -9.12
CA ILE A 6 -15.89 -6.57 -9.52
C ILE A 6 -15.00 -7.53 -8.74
N LEU A 7 -15.17 -7.59 -7.41
CA LEU A 7 -14.38 -8.48 -6.55
C LEU A 7 -14.59 -9.95 -6.92
N LYS A 8 -15.83 -10.37 -7.18
CA LYS A 8 -16.14 -11.74 -7.63
C LYS A 8 -15.45 -12.05 -8.96
N LYS A 9 -15.56 -11.15 -9.94
CA LYS A 9 -14.94 -11.30 -11.26
C LYS A 9 -13.42 -11.42 -11.14
N PHE A 10 -12.78 -10.50 -10.41
CA PHE A 10 -11.32 -10.50 -10.31
C PHE A 10 -10.82 -11.71 -9.53
N SER A 11 -11.57 -12.16 -8.52
CA SER A 11 -11.22 -13.34 -7.73
C SER A 11 -11.34 -14.66 -8.50
N ALA A 12 -12.16 -14.68 -9.57
CA ALA A 12 -12.35 -15.84 -10.45
C ALA A 12 -11.19 -16.04 -11.43
N GLU A 13 -10.50 -14.97 -11.85
CA GLU A 13 -9.33 -15.02 -12.74
C GLU A 13 -8.07 -14.46 -12.01
N PRO A 14 -7.60 -15.09 -10.92
CA PRO A 14 -6.53 -14.54 -10.09
C PRO A 14 -5.22 -14.37 -10.85
N ASP A 15 -4.89 -15.26 -11.79
CA ASP A 15 -3.67 -15.17 -12.60
C ASP A 15 -3.59 -13.87 -13.40
N ARG A 16 -4.75 -13.41 -13.88
CA ARG A 16 -4.86 -12.16 -14.65
C ARG A 16 -4.82 -10.93 -13.74
N TYR A 17 -5.63 -10.91 -12.69
CA TYR A 17 -5.89 -9.68 -11.94
C TYR A 17 -4.98 -9.49 -10.72
N TYR A 18 -4.54 -10.57 -10.06
CA TYR A 18 -3.83 -10.48 -8.77
C TYR A 18 -2.44 -11.10 -8.77
N LYS A 19 -2.22 -12.18 -9.53
CA LYS A 19 -0.94 -12.87 -9.55
C LYS A 19 0.13 -11.96 -10.14
N VAL A 20 1.31 -12.00 -9.52
CA VAL A 20 2.52 -11.33 -9.94
C VAL A 20 3.69 -12.31 -9.91
N LYS A 21 4.75 -12.00 -10.65
CA LYS A 21 5.96 -12.82 -10.78
C LYS A 21 6.57 -13.19 -9.42
N LEU A 22 6.60 -12.24 -8.48
CA LEU A 22 7.10 -12.43 -7.12
C LEU A 22 6.48 -13.66 -6.43
N PHE A 23 5.18 -13.90 -6.65
CA PHE A 23 4.48 -15.00 -5.97
C PHE A 23 5.02 -16.36 -6.39
N GLU A 24 5.37 -16.53 -7.67
CA GLU A 24 5.99 -17.77 -8.15
C GLU A 24 7.44 -17.88 -7.69
N GLU A 25 8.20 -16.78 -7.75
CA GLU A 25 9.63 -16.75 -7.42
C GLU A 25 9.92 -16.99 -5.93
N GLN A 26 9.07 -16.48 -5.03
CA GLN A 26 9.23 -16.67 -3.58
C GLN A 26 8.35 -17.81 -3.03
N GLY A 27 7.50 -18.45 -3.85
CA GLY A 27 6.65 -19.56 -3.40
C GLY A 27 5.46 -19.13 -2.54
N PHE A 28 4.82 -18.00 -2.86
CA PHE A 28 3.56 -17.62 -2.23
C PHE A 28 2.41 -18.51 -2.72
N GLU A 29 1.62 -19.00 -1.77
CA GLU A 29 0.41 -19.77 -2.02
C GLU A 29 -0.83 -18.90 -1.84
N ARG A 30 -1.77 -18.98 -2.79
CA ARG A 30 -3.08 -18.35 -2.64
C ARG A 30 -3.99 -19.21 -1.78
N LYS A 31 -4.47 -18.67 -0.66
CA LYS A 31 -5.38 -19.33 0.28
C LYS A 31 -6.65 -18.52 0.47
N SER A 32 -7.70 -19.16 0.99
CA SER A 32 -8.95 -18.50 1.39
C SER A 32 -9.08 -18.53 2.91
N CYS A 33 -9.46 -17.42 3.52
CA CYS A 33 -9.64 -17.35 4.97
C CYS A 33 -10.86 -18.18 5.40
N SER A 34 -10.69 -19.05 6.40
CA SER A 34 -11.79 -19.90 6.88
C SER A 34 -12.95 -19.13 7.53
N ARG A 35 -12.73 -17.89 7.98
CA ARG A 35 -13.76 -17.05 8.62
C ARG A 35 -14.50 -16.11 7.66
N CYS A 36 -13.78 -15.41 6.77
CA CYS A 36 -14.38 -14.40 5.89
C CYS A 36 -14.34 -14.74 4.41
N SER A 37 -13.77 -15.89 4.03
CA SER A 37 -13.64 -16.35 2.64
C SER A 37 -12.86 -15.42 1.70
N ARG A 38 -12.16 -14.41 2.24
CA ARG A 38 -11.29 -13.52 1.47
C ARG A 38 -10.01 -14.27 1.10
N TYR A 39 -9.58 -14.10 -0.14
CA TYR A 39 -8.32 -14.67 -0.62
C TYR A 39 -7.13 -13.84 -0.15
N TYR A 40 -6.01 -14.51 0.12
CA TYR A 40 -4.73 -13.90 0.45
C TYR A 40 -3.59 -14.79 -0.07
N TRP A 41 -2.39 -14.24 -0.15
CA TRP A 41 -1.17 -14.92 -0.53
C TRP A 41 -0.19 -14.93 0.64
N THR A 42 0.34 -16.10 0.96
CA THR A 42 1.26 -16.32 2.09
C THR A 42 2.33 -17.33 1.71
N MET A 43 3.51 -17.23 2.32
CA MET A 43 4.54 -18.28 2.28
C MET A 43 4.36 -19.32 3.39
N ASP A 44 3.52 -19.03 4.40
CA ASP A 44 3.20 -19.98 5.47
C ASP A 44 2.06 -20.92 5.04
N SER A 45 2.42 -22.15 4.67
CA SER A 45 1.46 -23.20 4.31
C SER A 45 0.52 -23.60 5.45
N ASN A 46 0.84 -23.30 6.72
CA ASN A 46 -0.02 -23.60 7.88
C ASN A 46 -1.06 -22.51 8.18
N ARG A 47 -0.88 -21.29 7.67
CA ARG A 47 -1.82 -20.17 7.90
C ARG A 47 -3.19 -20.46 7.28
N ASN A 48 -4.25 -20.46 8.07
CA ASN A 48 -5.62 -20.71 7.59
C ASN A 48 -6.52 -19.46 7.59
N ASN A 49 -6.05 -18.35 8.19
CA ASN A 49 -6.78 -17.10 8.32
C ASN A 49 -6.03 -15.93 7.68
N CYS A 50 -6.77 -14.98 7.11
CA CYS A 50 -6.19 -13.70 6.72
C CYS A 50 -5.71 -12.92 7.96
N PRO A 51 -4.81 -11.93 7.81
CA PRO A 51 -4.28 -11.16 8.93
C PRO A 51 -5.33 -10.51 9.83
N GLU A 52 -6.53 -10.19 9.32
CA GLU A 52 -7.62 -9.61 10.13
C GLU A 52 -8.30 -10.62 11.08
N HIS A 53 -8.22 -11.91 10.79
CA HIS A 53 -8.86 -13.00 11.56
C HIS A 53 -7.84 -13.96 12.18
N SER A 54 -6.58 -13.56 12.20
CA SER A 54 -5.49 -14.38 12.68
C SER A 54 -5.30 -14.19 14.17
N ASP A 55 -4.92 -15.25 14.88
CA ASP A 55 -4.75 -15.20 16.33
C ASP A 55 -3.49 -14.37 16.74
N ASP A 56 -2.58 -14.15 15.80
CA ASP A 56 -1.38 -13.31 15.91
C ASP A 56 -1.61 -11.83 15.55
N THR A 57 -2.87 -11.38 15.50
CA THR A 57 -3.20 -9.97 15.22
C THR A 57 -2.48 -9.05 16.21
N TYR A 58 -1.62 -8.15 15.71
CA TYR A 58 -0.76 -7.25 16.49
C TYR A 58 0.33 -7.94 17.34
N SER A 59 0.82 -9.11 16.92
CA SER A 59 1.97 -9.81 17.55
C SER A 59 3.22 -8.93 17.69
N PHE A 60 3.34 -7.85 16.92
CA PHE A 60 4.45 -6.91 16.99
C PHE A 60 4.52 -6.06 18.27
N ILE A 61 3.44 -5.99 19.06
CA ILE A 61 3.43 -5.20 20.30
C ILE A 61 4.32 -5.90 21.33
N GLY A 62 5.43 -5.27 21.69
CA GLY A 62 6.45 -5.85 22.57
C GLY A 62 7.44 -6.78 21.87
N ASN A 63 7.14 -7.20 20.64
CA ASN A 63 8.02 -8.03 19.80
C ASN A 63 8.12 -7.50 18.36
N PRO A 64 8.81 -6.37 18.11
CA PRO A 64 8.75 -5.73 16.81
C PRO A 64 9.39 -6.59 15.69
N PRO A 65 8.77 -6.67 14.50
CA PRO A 65 9.15 -7.60 13.43
C PRO A 65 10.38 -7.15 12.64
N THR A 66 10.79 -5.89 12.80
CA THR A 66 11.94 -5.32 12.11
C THR A 66 13.22 -5.57 12.91
N SER A 67 14.30 -5.95 12.23
CA SER A 67 15.64 -6.01 12.83
C SER A 67 16.22 -4.62 13.15
N LYS A 68 15.70 -3.58 12.49
CA LYS A 68 16.07 -2.17 12.70
C LYS A 68 14.97 -1.41 13.45
N ARG A 69 15.34 -0.38 14.22
CA ARG A 69 14.40 0.53 14.88
C ARG A 69 14.53 1.91 14.25
N PHE A 70 13.39 2.50 13.94
CA PHE A 70 13.31 3.82 13.33
C PHE A 70 12.27 4.66 14.08
N ASP A 71 12.59 5.94 14.29
CA ASP A 71 11.57 6.94 14.56
C ASP A 71 10.78 7.29 13.28
N TYR A 72 9.80 8.19 13.40
CA TYR A 72 8.94 8.61 12.29
C TYR A 72 9.72 9.21 11.11
N THR A 73 10.73 10.04 11.38
CA THR A 73 11.54 10.69 10.33
C THR A 73 12.52 9.72 9.70
N GLN A 74 13.12 8.83 10.49
CA GLN A 74 13.99 7.77 10.02
C GLN A 74 13.22 6.79 9.13
N ALA A 75 11.99 6.41 9.49
CA ALA A 75 11.16 5.53 8.67
C ALA A 75 10.93 6.13 7.28
N TRP A 76 10.62 7.43 7.18
CA TRP A 76 10.53 8.10 5.88
C TRP A 76 11.85 8.07 5.12
N LYS A 77 12.98 8.39 5.77
CA LYS A 77 14.30 8.39 5.10
C LYS A 77 14.69 7.02 4.55
N GLU A 78 14.37 5.94 5.26
CA GLU A 78 14.62 4.57 4.78
C GLU A 78 13.80 4.24 3.54
N VAL A 79 12.53 4.65 3.51
CA VAL A 79 11.64 4.51 2.34
C VAL A 79 12.14 5.35 1.17
N GLU A 80 12.40 6.64 1.41
CA GLU A 80 12.86 7.58 0.41
C GLU A 80 14.16 7.08 -0.24
N SER A 81 15.16 6.72 0.58
CA SER A 81 16.43 6.17 0.13
C SER A 81 16.25 4.91 -0.71
N PHE A 82 15.36 3.99 -0.29
CA PHE A 82 15.07 2.77 -1.04
C PHE A 82 14.50 3.09 -2.42
N PHE A 83 13.45 3.91 -2.50
CA PHE A 83 12.80 4.21 -3.77
C PHE A 83 13.67 5.07 -4.70
N VAL A 84 14.44 6.02 -4.16
CA VAL A 84 15.41 6.80 -4.96
C VAL A 84 16.48 5.88 -5.56
N LYS A 85 17.01 4.93 -4.78
CA LYS A 85 17.95 3.91 -5.28
C LYS A 85 17.34 3.04 -6.40
N ASN A 86 16.03 2.82 -6.35
CA ASN A 86 15.27 2.09 -7.38
C ASN A 86 14.62 3.04 -8.40
N GLY A 87 15.26 4.19 -8.71
CA GLY A 87 14.90 5.03 -9.86
C GLY A 87 13.68 5.93 -9.71
N HIS A 88 13.13 6.07 -8.50
CA HIS A 88 12.02 6.99 -8.26
C HIS A 88 12.53 8.40 -7.96
N ALA A 89 11.84 9.41 -8.45
CA ALA A 89 12.05 10.77 -7.95
C ALA A 89 11.37 10.94 -6.59
N SER A 90 12.11 11.42 -5.59
CA SER A 90 11.50 11.91 -4.35
C SER A 90 10.86 13.27 -4.60
N VAL A 91 9.58 13.42 -4.26
CA VAL A 91 8.83 14.66 -4.47
C VAL A 91 8.29 15.20 -3.15
N ASN A 92 8.22 16.53 -3.07
CA ASN A 92 7.68 17.21 -1.90
C ASN A 92 6.18 16.95 -1.75
N ARG A 93 5.73 16.81 -0.50
CA ARG A 93 4.31 16.72 -0.17
C ARG A 93 3.55 17.96 -0.61
N TYR A 94 2.28 17.77 -0.94
CA TYR A 94 1.30 18.81 -1.17
C TYR A 94 0.64 19.26 0.15
N PRO A 95 -0.04 20.43 0.14
CA PRO A 95 -0.86 20.86 1.27
C PRO A 95 -1.95 19.84 1.63
N VAL A 96 -2.34 19.80 2.91
CA VAL A 96 -3.47 18.96 3.37
C VAL A 96 -4.83 19.49 2.91
N VAL A 97 -4.90 20.77 2.55
CA VAL A 97 -6.07 21.40 1.94
C VAL A 97 -5.97 21.22 0.43
N CYS A 98 -6.98 20.63 -0.18
CA CYS A 98 -6.97 20.38 -1.62
C CYS A 98 -7.28 21.69 -2.35
N ARG A 99 -6.26 22.33 -2.91
CA ARG A 99 -6.39 23.62 -3.62
C ARG A 99 -6.56 23.49 -5.13
N TRP A 100 -6.30 22.30 -5.67
CA TRP A 100 -6.26 22.01 -7.11
C TRP A 100 -7.48 21.21 -7.58
N ARG A 101 -8.38 20.84 -6.67
CA ARG A 101 -9.66 20.19 -6.97
C ARG A 101 -10.76 20.85 -6.15
N ASP A 102 -11.95 20.89 -6.72
CA ASP A 102 -13.16 21.49 -6.14
C ASP A 102 -14.10 20.45 -5.51
N ASP A 103 -13.93 19.17 -5.86
CA ASP A 103 -14.74 18.06 -5.34
C ASP A 103 -14.26 17.51 -3.98
N LEU A 104 -13.11 17.97 -3.48
CA LEU A 104 -12.53 17.58 -2.20
C LEU A 104 -12.05 18.79 -1.42
N TYR A 105 -12.33 18.82 -0.11
CA TYR A 105 -11.77 19.85 0.79
C TYR A 105 -10.34 19.54 1.24
N PHE A 106 -10.04 18.25 1.45
CA PHE A 106 -8.77 17.79 2.02
C PHE A 106 -8.12 16.69 1.18
N THR A 107 -6.81 16.58 1.27
CA THR A 107 -6.04 15.48 0.69
C THR A 107 -6.29 14.21 1.50
N ILE A 108 -7.02 13.25 0.93
CA ILE A 108 -7.42 11.99 1.60
C ILE A 108 -6.51 10.79 1.27
N ALA A 109 -5.67 10.94 0.24
CA ALA A 109 -4.70 9.95 -0.23
C ALA A 109 -3.61 10.65 -1.05
N SER A 110 -2.41 10.07 -1.12
CA SER A 110 -1.28 10.64 -1.87
C SER A 110 -1.55 10.80 -3.37
N ILE A 111 -2.37 9.93 -3.97
CA ILE A 111 -2.74 10.04 -5.40
C ILE A 111 -3.52 11.32 -5.72
N VAL A 112 -4.20 11.92 -4.73
CA VAL A 112 -5.02 13.13 -4.91
C VAL A 112 -4.16 14.30 -5.38
N ASP A 113 -2.89 14.37 -4.96
CA ASP A 113 -1.92 15.40 -5.33
C ASP A 113 -1.80 15.55 -6.86
N PHE A 114 -1.92 14.43 -7.56
CA PHE A 114 -1.70 14.33 -9.00
C PHE A 114 -2.99 14.26 -9.82
N GLN A 115 -4.16 14.22 -9.17
CA GLN A 115 -5.45 14.17 -9.86
C GLN A 115 -5.89 15.57 -10.29
N ARG A 116 -6.38 15.70 -11.53
CA ARG A 116 -7.06 16.89 -12.06
C ARG A 116 -8.43 16.49 -12.59
N VAL A 117 -9.44 17.27 -12.24
CA VAL A 117 -10.82 17.07 -12.72
C VAL A 117 -11.03 17.94 -13.95
N MET A 118 -11.27 17.30 -15.11
CA MET A 118 -11.54 17.96 -16.39
C MET A 118 -12.92 17.51 -16.89
N GLY A 119 -13.95 18.28 -16.55
CA GLY A 119 -15.34 17.89 -16.79
C GLY A 119 -15.69 16.62 -16.03
N SER A 120 -16.08 15.55 -16.73
CA SER A 120 -16.41 14.25 -16.14
C SER A 120 -15.23 13.29 -16.05
N LYS A 121 -14.01 13.73 -16.36
CA LYS A 121 -12.81 12.88 -16.38
C LYS A 121 -11.81 13.31 -15.31
N VAL A 122 -11.12 12.32 -14.75
CA VAL A 122 -9.93 12.54 -13.92
C VAL A 122 -8.71 12.24 -14.78
N VAL A 123 -7.78 13.19 -14.87
CA VAL A 123 -6.46 12.99 -15.50
C VAL A 123 -5.38 13.07 -14.43
N PHE A 124 -4.25 12.42 -14.70
CA PHE A 124 -3.12 12.33 -13.78
C PHE A 124 -1.96 13.18 -14.31
N GLU A 125 -1.46 14.09 -13.48
CA GLU A 125 -0.34 14.97 -13.78
C GLU A 125 0.78 14.69 -12.78
N PHE A 126 1.75 13.88 -13.20
CA PHE A 126 2.86 13.46 -12.35
C PHE A 126 4.10 14.30 -12.69
N PRO A 127 4.81 14.87 -11.69
CA PRO A 127 6.05 15.60 -11.92
C PRO A 127 7.22 14.70 -12.35
N SER A 128 7.14 13.40 -12.09
CA SER A 128 8.09 12.38 -12.50
C SER A 128 7.38 11.02 -12.59
N ASN A 129 7.89 10.11 -13.40
CA ASN A 129 7.39 8.74 -13.49
C ASN A 129 8.57 7.75 -13.50
N PRO A 130 8.78 6.94 -12.45
CA PRO A 130 7.99 6.86 -11.21
C PRO A 130 8.38 7.94 -10.17
N LEU A 131 7.60 8.04 -9.08
CA LEU A 131 7.86 8.95 -7.96
C LEU A 131 7.50 8.35 -6.59
N VAL A 132 8.07 8.91 -5.53
CA VAL A 132 7.73 8.64 -4.13
C VAL A 132 7.43 9.95 -3.38
N VAL A 133 6.35 9.98 -2.58
CA VAL A 133 5.91 11.19 -1.85
C VAL A 133 5.49 10.88 -0.40
N PRO A 134 5.89 11.69 0.61
CA PRO A 134 5.43 11.55 2.00
C PRO A 134 4.18 12.41 2.26
N GLN A 135 3.05 12.08 1.60
CA GLN A 135 1.87 12.94 1.65
C GLN A 135 1.15 12.85 2.99
N THR A 136 0.99 13.99 3.68
CA THR A 136 0.11 14.07 4.86
C THR A 136 -1.35 14.11 4.41
N CYS A 137 -2.16 13.19 4.93
CA CYS A 137 -3.57 13.05 4.59
C CYS A 137 -4.47 13.33 5.79
N LEU A 138 -5.70 13.76 5.52
CA LEU A 138 -6.76 13.90 6.52
C LEU A 138 -7.94 12.99 6.18
N ARG A 139 -8.41 12.18 7.14
CA ARG A 139 -9.59 11.32 6.99
C ARG A 139 -10.51 11.45 8.19
N PHE A 140 -11.74 11.86 7.95
CA PHE A 140 -12.75 12.07 8.99
C PHE A 140 -13.84 10.98 9.01
N LYS A 141 -13.87 10.09 8.00
CA LYS A 141 -14.84 8.99 7.94
C LYS A 141 -14.67 7.99 9.08
N ASP A 142 -13.43 7.79 9.53
CA ASP A 142 -13.07 6.80 10.56
C ASP A 142 -12.87 7.47 11.93
N LEU A 143 -13.44 8.67 12.15
CA LEU A 143 -13.17 9.48 13.35
C LEU A 143 -13.57 8.76 14.65
N GLU A 144 -14.68 8.01 14.63
CA GLU A 144 -15.15 7.23 15.79
C GLU A 144 -14.16 6.12 16.21
N ASN A 145 -13.30 5.67 15.31
CA ASN A 145 -12.30 4.63 15.58
C ASN A 145 -10.99 5.19 16.15
N VAL A 146 -10.79 6.52 16.10
CA VAL A 146 -9.57 7.19 16.57
C VAL A 146 -9.51 7.12 18.09
N GLY A 147 -8.38 6.61 18.62
CA GLY A 147 -8.21 6.36 20.05
C GLY A 147 -8.87 5.07 20.58
N VAL A 148 -9.82 4.49 19.83
CA VAL A 148 -10.50 3.23 20.22
C VAL A 148 -9.72 2.00 19.73
N THR A 149 -9.25 2.04 18.49
CA THR A 149 -8.66 0.87 17.82
C THR A 149 -7.13 0.80 17.88
N GLY A 150 -6.47 1.86 18.36
CA GLY A 150 -5.01 1.99 18.40
C GLY A 150 -4.30 2.16 17.05
N ARG A 151 -5.01 2.03 15.92
CA ARG A 151 -4.43 2.10 14.56
C ARG A 151 -5.02 3.17 13.64
N HIS A 152 -6.15 3.78 14.01
CA HIS A 152 -6.81 4.81 13.21
C HIS A 152 -6.39 6.20 13.66
N PHE A 153 -6.12 7.07 12.68
CA PHE A 153 -5.75 8.47 12.87
C PHE A 153 -6.58 9.35 11.94
N SER A 154 -6.93 10.55 12.41
CA SER A 154 -7.54 11.57 11.55
C SER A 154 -6.52 12.25 10.63
N SER A 155 -5.24 12.30 11.04
CA SER A 155 -4.12 12.77 10.25
C SER A 155 -2.96 11.77 10.27
N PHE A 156 -2.43 11.43 9.10
CA PHE A 156 -1.33 10.49 8.96
C PHE A 156 -0.55 10.75 7.67
N CYS A 157 0.71 10.34 7.60
CA CYS A 157 1.46 10.34 6.35
C CYS A 157 1.17 9.07 5.55
N MET A 158 0.50 9.25 4.42
CA MET A 158 0.37 8.23 3.39
C MET A 158 1.54 8.37 2.42
N ILE A 159 2.52 7.50 2.57
CA ILE A 159 3.58 7.36 1.57
C ILE A 159 2.94 6.90 0.26
N GLY A 160 3.20 7.63 -0.82
CA GLY A 160 2.73 7.31 -2.16
C GLY A 160 3.87 6.86 -3.05
N GLN A 161 3.93 5.58 -3.37
CA GLN A 161 4.66 5.05 -4.52
C GLN A 161 3.74 5.16 -5.73
N HIS A 162 4.11 5.97 -6.73
CA HIS A 162 3.28 6.20 -7.89
C HIS A 162 4.02 5.96 -9.20
N SER A 163 3.36 5.25 -10.10
CA SER A 163 3.86 4.91 -11.42
C SER A 163 2.72 4.86 -12.44
N ILE A 164 2.96 5.38 -13.64
CA ILE A 164 2.12 5.20 -14.82
C ILE A 164 2.77 4.13 -15.70
N PRO A 165 2.06 3.06 -16.11
CA PRO A 165 2.62 1.96 -16.88
C PRO A 165 2.83 2.35 -18.36
N ASN A 166 3.82 3.20 -18.61
CA ASN A 166 4.30 3.60 -19.92
C ASN A 166 5.81 3.30 -20.04
N SER A 167 6.48 3.85 -21.04
CA SER A 167 7.92 3.58 -21.30
C SER A 167 8.87 3.97 -20.16
N GLN A 168 8.42 4.76 -19.17
CA GLN A 168 9.23 5.22 -18.04
C GLN A 168 8.78 4.66 -16.69
N GLY A 169 7.66 3.94 -16.64
CA GLY A 169 7.11 3.40 -15.40
C GLY A 169 6.84 1.91 -15.50
N TYR A 170 6.25 1.40 -14.44
CA TYR A 170 5.97 -0.01 -14.24
C TYR A 170 4.53 -0.27 -13.78
N TRP A 171 4.17 -1.55 -13.75
CA TRP A 171 2.86 -2.03 -13.33
C TRP A 171 2.94 -2.93 -12.09
N LYS A 172 1.94 -3.78 -11.87
CA LYS A 172 1.76 -4.57 -10.65
C LYS A 172 2.96 -5.44 -10.26
N ASP A 173 3.66 -6.06 -11.22
CA ASP A 173 4.75 -7.00 -10.91
C ASP A 173 5.91 -6.30 -10.20
N GLU A 174 6.40 -5.21 -10.76
CA GLU A 174 7.48 -4.43 -10.17
C GLU A 174 7.00 -3.65 -8.94
N CYS A 175 5.75 -3.17 -8.93
CA CYS A 175 5.18 -2.50 -7.76
C CYS A 175 5.24 -3.39 -6.52
N VAL A 176 4.76 -4.63 -6.64
CA VAL A 176 4.69 -5.58 -5.54
C VAL A 176 6.09 -6.10 -5.16
N ASP A 177 6.99 -6.27 -6.12
CA ASP A 177 8.41 -6.61 -5.84
C ASP A 177 9.11 -5.52 -5.02
N LEU A 178 8.95 -4.24 -5.40
CA LEU A 178 9.53 -3.11 -4.69
C LEU A 178 9.00 -3.02 -3.26
N ASP A 179 7.69 -3.14 -3.06
CA ASP A 179 7.08 -3.15 -1.73
C ASP A 179 7.61 -4.31 -0.87
N TYR A 180 7.70 -5.52 -1.45
CA TYR A 180 8.22 -6.68 -0.75
C TYR A 180 9.69 -6.52 -0.34
N ARG A 181 10.53 -5.99 -1.24
CA ARG A 181 11.96 -5.74 -0.98
C ARG A 181 12.18 -4.60 0.01
N LEU A 182 11.34 -3.57 0.00
CA LEU A 182 11.35 -2.55 1.05
C LEU A 182 11.14 -3.19 2.43
N LEU A 183 10.12 -4.04 2.57
CA LEU A 183 9.84 -4.69 3.85
C LEU A 183 10.95 -5.67 4.27
N THR A 184 11.42 -6.50 3.34
CA THR A 184 12.33 -7.61 3.67
C THR A 184 13.80 -7.23 3.66
N GLU A 185 14.25 -6.39 2.74
CA GLU A 185 15.66 -5.98 2.61
C GLU A 185 15.95 -4.70 3.39
N GLN A 186 15.12 -3.67 3.23
CA GLN A 186 15.38 -2.36 3.83
C GLN A 186 14.99 -2.34 5.32
N PHE A 187 13.79 -2.83 5.66
CA PHE A 187 13.32 -2.89 7.05
C PHE A 187 13.73 -4.16 7.80
N GLY A 188 14.09 -5.22 7.06
CA GLY A 188 14.55 -6.49 7.64
C GLY A 188 13.43 -7.25 8.34
N ILE A 189 12.24 -7.26 7.76
CA ILE A 189 11.12 -8.12 8.16
C ILE A 189 11.33 -9.51 7.55
N GLU A 190 11.11 -10.56 8.33
CA GLU A 190 11.20 -11.93 7.83
C GLU A 190 10.23 -12.17 6.68
N LYS A 191 10.70 -12.87 5.65
CA LYS A 191 9.97 -13.04 4.38
C LYS A 191 8.59 -13.67 4.55
N ASN A 192 8.47 -14.62 5.48
CA ASN A 192 7.26 -15.38 5.76
C ASN A 192 6.20 -14.60 6.56
N GLU A 193 6.56 -13.46 7.16
CA GLU A 193 5.63 -12.57 7.87
C GLU A 193 4.79 -11.73 6.89
N VAL A 194 5.25 -11.55 5.65
CA VAL A 194 4.56 -10.73 4.65
C VAL A 194 3.39 -11.51 4.06
N VAL A 195 2.19 -10.92 4.14
CA VAL A 195 0.95 -11.48 3.59
C VAL A 195 0.27 -10.45 2.70
N PHE A 196 -0.11 -10.85 1.48
CA PHE A 196 -0.86 -10.01 0.54
C PHE A 196 -2.35 -10.39 0.55
N VAL A 197 -3.27 -9.45 0.73
CA VAL A 197 -4.71 -9.70 1.04
C VAL A 197 -5.66 -8.93 0.12
#